data_AF-A0A831UNN2-F1
#
_entry.id   AF-A0A831UNN2-F1
#
_cell.length_a   1.000
_cell.length_b   1.000
_cell.length_c   1.000
_cell.angle_alpha   90.00
_cell.angle_beta   90.00
_cell.angle_gamma   90.00
#
_symmetry.space_group_name_H-M   'P 1'
#
loop_
_entity.id
_entity.type
_entity.pdbx_description
1 polymer ?
#
loop_
_entity_poly.entity_id
_entity_poly.type
_entity_poly.pdbx_seq_one_letter_code
_entity_poly.pdbx_strand_id
1 'polypeptide(L)'
;MAQARDLPIIVGTEMNAYGQKFVDDFDAPELAPVAPAFLEGAAIVYAHTVLEAHAAMGYLSNWARAHFPSIRDKNAFFCALGLGLQPGREYVLGGVTPESKPEDILALL
;
A
#
# COMPACT_ATOMS: atom_id res chain seq x y z
N MET A 1 14.43 8.94 -10.87
CA MET A 1 13.98 8.98 -9.46
C MET A 1 13.07 7.77 -9.18
N ALA A 2 12.73 7.46 -7.93
CA ALA A 2 12.04 6.21 -7.55
C ALA A 2 10.76 5.90 -8.35
N GLN A 3 9.94 6.91 -8.67
CA GLN A 3 8.73 6.72 -9.48
C GLN A 3 9.02 6.22 -10.91
N ALA A 4 10.16 6.61 -11.50
CA ALA A 4 10.56 6.13 -12.82
C ALA A 4 10.96 4.64 -12.82
N ARG A 5 11.08 4.03 -11.64
CA ARG A 5 11.32 2.60 -11.44
C ARG A 5 10.14 1.90 -10.75
N ASP A 6 9.02 2.60 -10.60
CA ASP A 6 7.83 2.12 -9.89
C ASP A 6 8.15 1.61 -8.47
N LEU A 7 9.11 2.22 -7.77
CA LEU A 7 9.47 1.80 -6.41
C LEU A 7 8.58 2.52 -5.38
N PRO A 8 7.85 1.78 -4.51
CA PRO A 8 7.13 2.39 -3.39
C PRO A 8 8.08 3.15 -2.48
N ILE A 9 7.63 4.32 -1.98
CA ILE A 9 8.42 5.16 -1.07
C ILE A 9 7.79 5.09 0.31
N ILE A 10 8.55 4.59 1.29
CA ILE A 10 8.12 4.55 2.69
C ILE A 10 8.82 5.69 3.42
N VAL A 11 8.02 6.57 4.02
CA VAL A 11 8.51 7.61 4.93
C VAL A 11 8.29 7.15 6.36
N GLY A 12 9.26 7.44 7.21
CA GLY A 12 9.18 7.24 8.65
C GLY A 12 9.98 8.34 9.33
N THR A 13 9.66 8.60 10.59
CA THR A 13 10.45 9.52 11.42
C THR A 13 11.45 8.70 12.21
N GLU A 14 12.74 9.00 12.10
CA GLU A 14 13.74 8.39 13.00
C GLU A 14 13.61 9.04 14.38
N MET A 15 13.01 8.30 15.31
CA MET A 15 13.33 8.43 16.74
C MET A 15 13.14 9.84 17.35
N ASN A 16 12.07 10.56 16.99
CA ASN A 16 11.78 11.85 17.60
C ASN A 16 11.29 11.66 19.05
N ALA A 17 12.23 11.85 19.99
CA ALA A 17 11.91 12.43 21.28
C ALA A 17 11.04 13.68 21.04
N TYR A 18 9.89 13.76 21.70
CA TYR A 18 8.93 14.86 21.67
C TYR A 18 9.49 16.18 21.09
N GLY A 19 9.15 16.52 19.83
CA GLY A 19 9.05 17.94 19.45
C GLY A 19 9.83 18.48 18.24
N GLN A 20 9.73 17.88 17.05
CA GLN A 20 9.94 18.65 15.81
C GLN A 20 8.73 18.58 14.86
N LYS A 21 7.57 19.03 15.36
CA LYS A 21 6.30 19.11 14.61
C LYS A 21 6.38 19.80 13.24
N PHE A 22 7.35 20.70 13.04
CA PHE A 22 7.48 21.46 11.79
C PHE A 22 8.01 20.62 10.62
N VAL A 23 8.93 19.68 10.87
CA VAL A 23 9.49 18.79 9.83
C VAL A 23 8.67 17.52 9.62
N ASP A 24 7.76 17.21 10.54
CA ASP A 24 6.88 16.04 10.47
C ASP A 24 5.49 16.36 9.88
N ASP A 25 5.25 17.61 9.45
CA ASP A 25 3.98 18.05 8.88
C ASP A 25 3.95 17.83 7.36
N PHE A 26 3.15 16.87 6.89
CA PHE A 26 2.99 16.61 5.45
C PHE A 26 2.35 17.77 4.69
N ASP A 27 1.72 18.72 5.38
CA ASP A 27 1.19 19.96 4.79
C ASP A 27 2.26 21.05 4.64
N ALA A 28 3.50 20.83 5.14
CA ALA A 28 4.61 21.75 4.92
C ALA A 28 4.93 21.91 3.41
N PRO A 29 5.21 23.14 2.92
CA PRO A 29 5.50 23.39 1.50
C PRO A 29 6.61 22.51 0.92
N GLU A 30 7.59 22.14 1.74
CA GLU A 30 8.73 21.29 1.39
C GLU A 30 8.33 19.82 1.19
N LEU A 31 7.32 19.33 1.91
CA LEU A 31 6.83 17.95 1.84
C LEU A 31 5.63 17.78 0.90
N ALA A 32 4.87 18.84 0.64
CA ALA A 32 3.71 18.80 -0.25
C ALA A 32 3.96 18.12 -1.62
N PRO A 33 5.11 18.33 -2.31
CA PRO A 33 5.37 17.65 -3.59
C PRO A 33 5.58 16.14 -3.50
N VAL A 34 5.97 15.62 -2.32
CA VAL A 34 6.31 14.21 -2.10
C VAL A 34 5.28 13.46 -1.24
N ALA A 35 4.43 14.18 -0.51
CA ALA A 35 3.37 13.61 0.32
C ALA A 35 2.46 12.60 -0.44
N PRO A 36 2.04 12.84 -1.69
CA PRO A 36 1.25 11.85 -2.44
C PRO A 36 1.99 10.51 -2.62
N ALA A 37 3.30 10.54 -2.87
CA ALA A 37 4.10 9.32 -3.04
C ALA A 37 4.27 8.54 -1.73
N PHE A 38 4.28 9.24 -0.59
CA PHE A 38 4.31 8.63 0.73
C PHE A 38 2.98 7.95 1.07
N LEU A 39 1.85 8.60 0.75
CA LEU A 39 0.52 8.03 0.94
C LEU A 39 0.33 6.78 0.07
N GLU A 40 0.79 6.81 -1.18
CA GLU A 40 0.79 5.62 -2.06
C GLU A 40 1.61 4.47 -1.45
N GLY A 41 2.82 4.76 -0.97
CA GLY A 41 3.66 3.76 -0.31
C GLY A 41 3.01 3.17 0.95
N ALA A 42 2.37 4.00 1.77
CA ALA A 42 1.65 3.58 2.97
C ALA A 42 0.45 2.68 2.62
N ALA A 43 -0.34 3.03 1.61
CA ALA A 43 -1.46 2.22 1.14
C ALA A 43 -0.98 0.84 0.65
N ILE A 44 0.10 0.80 -0.14
CA ILE A 44 0.70 -0.46 -0.62
C ILE A 44 1.13 -1.36 0.54
N VAL A 45 1.78 -0.80 1.57
CA VAL A 45 2.21 -1.56 2.75
C VAL A 45 1.03 -2.08 3.56
N TYR A 46 -0.03 -1.28 3.70
CA TYR A 46 -1.24 -1.71 4.39
C TYR A 46 -1.91 -2.88 3.67
N ALA A 47 -2.16 -2.75 2.36
CA ALA A 47 -2.72 -3.84 1.55
C ALA A 47 -1.83 -5.08 1.54
N HIS A 48 -0.51 -4.92 1.46
CA HIS A 48 0.44 -6.01 1.60
C HIS A 48 0.23 -6.77 2.90
N THR A 49 0.18 -6.05 4.02
CA THR A 49 0.07 -6.62 5.36
C THR A 49 -1.25 -7.36 5.53
N VAL A 50 -2.36 -6.76 5.09
CA VAL A 50 -3.69 -7.35 5.21
C VAL A 50 -3.81 -8.61 4.34
N LEU A 51 -3.43 -8.57 3.06
CA LEU A 51 -3.52 -9.73 2.18
C LEU A 51 -2.55 -10.85 2.55
N GLU A 52 -1.36 -10.50 3.05
CA GLU A 52 -0.41 -11.51 3.54
C GLU A 52 -0.96 -12.24 4.76
N ALA A 53 -1.48 -11.50 5.74
CA ALA A 53 -2.08 -12.09 6.94
C ALA A 53 -3.35 -12.90 6.63
N HIS A 54 -4.13 -12.46 5.64
CA HIS A 54 -5.39 -13.09 5.28
C HIS A 54 -5.19 -14.40 4.49
N ALA A 55 -4.36 -14.39 3.45
CA ALA A 55 -4.27 -15.50 2.50
C ALA A 55 -2.87 -15.71 1.88
N ALA A 56 -1.80 -15.18 2.51
CA ALA A 56 -0.42 -15.22 1.98
C ALA A 56 -0.30 -14.61 0.57
N MET A 57 -1.11 -13.59 0.29
CA MET A 57 -1.23 -12.92 -1.01
C MET A 57 -0.55 -11.54 -1.01
N GLY A 58 0.41 -11.30 -0.11
CA GLY A 58 1.09 -10.02 -0.01
C GLY A 58 1.91 -9.66 -1.26
N TYR A 59 2.37 -8.42 -1.32
CA TYR A 59 3.16 -7.82 -2.41
C TYR A 59 4.33 -8.65 -2.99
N LEU A 60 4.93 -9.55 -2.20
CA LEU A 60 6.04 -10.44 -2.61
C LEU A 60 5.63 -11.92 -2.72
N SER A 61 4.34 -12.22 -2.63
CA SER A 61 3.80 -13.57 -2.72
C SER A 61 3.90 -14.15 -4.14
N ASN A 62 3.71 -15.46 -4.25
CA ASN A 62 3.58 -16.14 -5.54
C ASN A 62 2.33 -15.68 -6.28
N TRP A 63 1.24 -15.40 -5.56
CA TRP A 63 0.01 -14.87 -6.14
C TRP A 63 0.25 -13.52 -6.83
N ALA A 64 0.92 -12.59 -6.15
CA ALA A 64 1.25 -11.29 -6.72
C ALA A 64 2.21 -11.41 -7.92
N ARG A 65 3.19 -12.32 -7.86
CA ARG A 65 4.08 -12.60 -9.01
C ARG A 65 3.33 -13.16 -10.23
N ALA A 66 2.30 -13.98 -10.01
CA ALA A 66 1.53 -14.59 -11.08
C ALA A 66 0.56 -13.62 -11.75
N HIS A 67 -0.01 -12.67 -11.01
CA HIS A 67 -1.05 -11.77 -11.51
C HIS A 67 -0.54 -10.43 -12.05
N PHE A 68 0.67 -9.99 -11.66
CA PHE A 68 1.18 -8.68 -12.06
C PHE A 68 2.53 -8.79 -12.80
N PRO A 69 2.54 -8.68 -14.14
CA PRO A 69 3.77 -8.75 -14.93
C PRO A 69 4.62 -7.48 -14.80
N SER A 70 4.05 -6.36 -14.34
CA SER A 70 4.75 -5.10 -14.12
C SER A 70 4.64 -4.64 -12.67
N ILE A 71 5.68 -3.95 -12.20
CA ILE A 71 5.70 -3.35 -10.85
C ILE A 71 4.63 -2.25 -10.76
N ARG A 72 4.44 -1.49 -11.84
CA ARG A 72 3.40 -0.46 -11.96
C ARG A 72 2.00 -1.01 -11.70
N ASP A 73 1.61 -2.07 -12.39
CA ASP A 73 0.26 -2.65 -12.26
C ASP A 73 0.06 -3.23 -10.86
N LYS A 74 1.12 -3.83 -10.30
CA LYS A 74 1.12 -4.32 -8.92
C LYS A 74 0.91 -3.18 -7.93
N ASN A 75 1.66 -2.09 -8.05
CA ASN A 75 1.51 -0.91 -7.19
C ASN A 75 0.11 -0.32 -7.30
N ALA A 76 -0.44 -0.21 -8.51
CA ALA A 76 -1.78 0.31 -8.73
C ALA A 76 -2.83 -0.53 -7.97
N PHE A 77 -2.75 -1.87 -8.05
CA PHE A 77 -3.64 -2.76 -7.31
C PHE A 77 -3.48 -2.62 -5.79
N PHE A 78 -2.26 -2.75 -5.27
CA PHE A 78 -2.02 -2.69 -3.82
C PHE A 78 -2.34 -1.31 -3.23
N CYS A 79 -2.11 -0.24 -3.99
CA CYS A 79 -2.51 1.12 -3.60
C CYS A 79 -4.04 1.24 -3.54
N ALA A 80 -4.75 0.84 -4.61
CA ALA A 80 -6.22 0.91 -4.65
C ALA A 80 -6.86 0.09 -3.52
N LEU A 81 -6.38 -1.13 -3.29
CA LEU A 81 -6.84 -1.97 -2.20
C LEU A 81 -6.56 -1.34 -0.84
N GLY A 82 -5.35 -0.81 -0.64
CA GLY A 82 -4.95 -0.19 0.63
C GLY A 82 -5.74 1.08 0.96
N LEU A 83 -6.13 1.85 -0.05
CA LEU A 83 -6.99 3.03 0.11
C LEU A 83 -8.46 2.66 0.36
N GLY A 84 -8.95 1.55 -0.20
CA GLY A 84 -10.34 1.12 -0.04
C GLY A 84 -10.61 0.32 1.25
N LEU A 85 -9.58 -0.37 1.79
CA LEU A 85 -9.70 -1.09 3.04
C LEU A 85 -9.87 -0.15 4.24
N GLN A 86 -10.71 -0.56 5.19
CA GLN A 86 -10.91 0.16 6.45
C GLN A 86 -10.43 -0.71 7.62
N PRO A 87 -9.61 -0.15 8.54
CA PRO A 87 -9.22 -0.84 9.75
C PRO A 87 -10.42 -1.36 10.55
N GLY A 88 -10.40 -2.64 10.91
CA GLY A 88 -11.49 -3.32 11.62
C GLY A 88 -12.64 -3.78 10.71
N ARG A 89 -12.54 -3.59 9.39
CA ARG A 89 -13.50 -4.08 8.40
C ARG A 89 -12.88 -5.00 7.36
N GLU A 90 -11.72 -5.57 7.65
CA GLU A 90 -11.03 -6.52 6.77
C GLU A 90 -11.81 -7.84 6.59
N TYR A 91 -12.88 -8.07 7.35
CA TYR A 91 -13.81 -9.19 7.16
C TYR A 91 -14.44 -9.23 5.75
N VAL A 92 -14.46 -8.10 5.03
CA VAL A 92 -14.91 -8.04 3.62
C VAL A 92 -14.08 -8.97 2.73
N LEU A 93 -12.84 -9.27 3.12
CA LEU A 93 -11.97 -10.20 2.43
C LEU A 93 -12.24 -11.66 2.78
N GLY A 94 -13.20 -12.00 3.66
CA GLY A 94 -13.36 -13.34 4.23
C GLY A 94 -13.44 -14.51 3.24
N GLY A 95 -13.83 -14.27 1.98
CA GLY A 95 -13.88 -15.28 0.91
C GLY A 95 -12.70 -15.21 -0.07
N VAL A 96 -11.72 -14.35 0.14
CA VAL A 96 -10.56 -14.18 -0.73
C VAL A 96 -9.61 -15.35 -0.55
N THR A 97 -9.24 -15.96 -1.67
CA THR A 97 -8.31 -17.09 -1.73
C THR A 97 -7.25 -16.86 -2.81
N PRO A 98 -6.17 -17.65 -2.87
CA PRO A 98 -5.19 -17.56 -3.96
C PRO A 98 -5.75 -17.79 -5.37
N GLU A 99 -6.96 -18.33 -5.51
CA GLU A 99 -7.67 -18.45 -6.80
C GLU A 99 -8.43 -17.17 -7.20
N SER A 100 -8.60 -16.23 -6.27
CA SER A 100 -9.27 -14.95 -6.51
C SER A 100 -8.41 -14.06 -7.41
N LYS A 101 -9.06 -13.34 -8.34
CA LYS A 101 -8.38 -12.40 -9.22
C LYS A 101 -8.31 -11.00 -8.61
N PRO A 102 -7.31 -10.18 -8.99
CA PRO A 102 -7.20 -8.80 -8.52
C PRO A 102 -8.49 -7.97 -8.66
N GLU A 103 -9.16 -8.07 -9.80
CA GLU A 103 -10.40 -7.34 -10.07
C GLU A 103 -11.56 -7.75 -9.15
N ASP A 104 -11.65 -9.04 -8.80
CA ASP A 104 -12.68 -9.56 -7.91
C ASP A 104 -12.46 -9.07 -6.48
N ILE A 105 -11.20 -8.98 -6.05
CA ILE A 105 -10.83 -8.49 -4.72
C ILE A 105 -11.16 -6.99 -4.58
N LEU A 106 -10.86 -6.18 -5.61
CA LEU A 106 -11.18 -4.75 -5.59
C LEU A 106 -12.69 -4.48 -5.61
N ALA A 107 -13.49 -5.37 -6.20
CA ALA A 107 -14.95 -5.25 -6.23
C ALA A 107 -15.63 -5.48 -4.86
N LEU A 108 -14.89 -5.91 -3.84
CA LEU A 108 -15.38 -6.12 -2.47
C LEU A 108 -15.38 -4.85 -1.61
N LEU A 109 -14.71 -3.78 -2.07
CA LEU A 109 -14.54 -2.51 -1.36
C LEU A 109 -15.68 -1.53 -1.69
#